data_AF-F4R9V7-F1
#
_entry.id   AF-F4R9V7-F1
#
_cell.length_a   1.000
_cell.length_b   1.000
_cell.length_c   1.000
_cell.angle_alpha   90.00
_cell.angle_beta   90.00
_cell.angle_gamma   90.00
#
_symmetry.space_group_name_H-M   'P 1'
#
loop_
_entity.id
_entity.type
_entity.pdbx_description
1 polymer ?
#
loop_
_entity_poly.entity_id
_entity_poly.type
_entity_poly.pdbx_seq_one_letter_code
_entity_poly.pdbx_strand_id
1 'polypeptide(L)'
;MASTSQNSAPAWPNGAAPKGRKAKNRSFAKILPKSNSPTCKSFAEFTCYLLGHTRNHPHFPNPPTDEQLMSLTPLTQEGILSDTSVFVNYSSDNHPNPLDWSVFKALLHTDMANHQIEGPFTFDWEAQGGEDAAWNQVMILFTVKHWMFARRASAFQKFGLDVKWEKEVIYIGIVTRWVIWRIEDWKNEFASPEKIAQRERSRKRQDLFIYRKSTVKQFLKDFIDLLPEAACCSDTEDDSLGHQRSIQPEWRSAKYGEWLHKIDVLSYNHQATVKLRTEAARRFDTRCEAGNKINPLAKVCGNLPANCYDSGFLRQCGDLEKLRLGVTNNPSRLDDALQAIARLL
;
A
#
# COMPACT_ATOMS: atom_id res chain seq x y z
N MET A 1 11.67 -13.24 36.51
CA MET A 1 10.36 -12.58 36.38
C MET A 1 10.39 -11.72 35.13
N ALA A 2 9.72 -12.15 34.06
CA ALA A 2 9.70 -11.41 32.79
C ALA A 2 8.66 -10.29 32.87
N SER A 3 9.13 -9.05 32.76
CA SER A 3 8.29 -7.85 32.68
C SER A 3 7.44 -7.90 31.41
N THR A 4 6.15 -8.24 31.57
CA THR A 4 5.12 -8.03 30.56
C THR A 4 4.97 -6.53 30.33
N SER A 5 5.61 -6.00 29.27
CA SER A 5 5.38 -4.61 28.87
C SER A 5 3.89 -4.46 28.51
N GLN A 6 3.13 -3.74 29.33
CA GLN A 6 1.79 -3.31 28.98
C GLN A 6 1.91 -2.36 27.80
N ASN A 7 1.69 -2.88 26.60
CA ASN A 7 1.63 -2.07 25.39
C ASN A 7 0.39 -1.19 25.47
N SER A 8 0.59 0.11 25.74
CA SER A 8 -0.50 1.08 25.84
C SER A 8 -1.32 1.11 24.55
N ALA A 9 -2.65 1.03 24.73
CA ALA A 9 -3.62 1.17 23.66
C ALA A 9 -3.45 2.57 23.00
N PRO A 10 -3.54 2.69 21.67
CA PRO A 10 -3.47 3.98 21.01
C PRO A 10 -4.66 4.84 21.44
N ALA A 11 -4.38 6.05 21.94
CA ALA A 11 -5.40 7.03 22.29
C ALA A 11 -6.26 7.38 21.06
N TRP A 12 -7.57 7.52 21.25
CA TRP A 12 -8.49 7.97 20.23
C TRP A 12 -8.45 9.51 20.17
N PRO A 13 -7.88 10.11 19.11
CA PRO A 13 -7.85 11.56 19.01
C PRO A 13 -9.30 12.07 18.96
N ASN A 14 -9.63 13.02 19.83
CA ASN A 14 -10.97 13.61 19.98
C ASN A 14 -12.06 12.66 20.51
N GLY A 15 -11.69 11.60 21.24
CA GLY A 15 -12.66 10.73 21.94
C GLY A 15 -13.51 9.85 21.03
N ALA A 16 -13.19 9.77 19.73
CA ALA A 16 -13.95 9.00 18.75
C ALA A 16 -13.09 7.97 18.03
N ALA A 17 -13.71 6.88 17.57
CA ALA A 17 -13.04 5.83 16.83
C ALA A 17 -12.36 6.38 15.54
N PRO A 18 -11.20 5.84 15.14
CA PRO A 18 -10.51 6.28 13.93
C PRO A 18 -11.35 6.10 12.67
N LYS A 19 -11.48 7.13 11.82
CA LYS A 19 -12.31 7.07 10.59
C LYS A 19 -11.55 6.63 9.32
N GLY A 20 -10.33 7.08 9.08
CA GLY A 20 -9.60 6.76 7.84
C GLY A 20 -8.73 5.49 7.91
N ARG A 21 -8.46 4.80 6.77
CA ARG A 21 -7.61 3.58 6.70
C ARG A 21 -6.37 3.66 7.56
N LYS A 22 -5.58 4.73 7.36
CA LYS A 22 -4.26 4.82 7.96
C LYS A 22 -4.34 4.89 9.48
N ALA A 23 -5.46 5.38 10.01
CA ALA A 23 -5.72 5.45 11.43
C ALA A 23 -6.29 4.11 11.95
N LYS A 24 -7.28 3.52 11.25
CA LYS A 24 -7.82 2.17 11.54
C LYS A 24 -6.75 1.07 11.48
N ASN A 25 -5.91 1.08 10.45
CA ASN A 25 -4.78 0.14 10.35
C ASN A 25 -3.76 0.32 11.48
N ARG A 26 -3.57 1.56 11.96
CA ARG A 26 -2.67 1.83 13.09
C ARG A 26 -3.23 1.27 14.40
N SER A 27 -4.54 1.37 14.62
CA SER A 27 -5.18 0.77 15.81
C SER A 27 -5.10 -0.76 15.78
N PHE A 28 -5.26 -1.38 14.60
CA PHE A 28 -5.14 -2.83 14.47
C PHE A 28 -3.70 -3.37 14.52
N ALA A 29 -2.69 -2.57 14.20
CA ALA A 29 -1.31 -3.02 14.03
C ALA A 29 -0.72 -3.74 15.26
N LYS A 30 -1.21 -3.42 16.47
CA LYS A 30 -0.74 -4.01 17.72
C LYS A 30 -1.51 -5.27 18.15
N ILE A 31 -2.75 -5.43 17.69
CA ILE A 31 -3.68 -6.47 18.17
C ILE A 31 -3.96 -7.56 17.15
N LEU A 32 -3.75 -7.30 15.86
CA LEU A 32 -3.88 -8.28 14.79
C LEU A 32 -2.51 -8.76 14.31
N PRO A 33 -2.41 -10.00 13.79
CA PRO A 33 -1.18 -10.44 13.13
C PRO A 33 -0.83 -9.53 11.94
N LYS A 34 0.47 -9.53 11.58
CA LYS A 34 0.98 -8.78 10.43
C LYS A 34 0.18 -9.17 9.17
N SER A 35 -0.08 -8.19 8.30
CA SER A 35 -0.89 -8.41 7.08
C SER A 35 -0.32 -9.49 6.15
N ASN A 36 1.00 -9.69 6.18
CA ASN A 36 1.69 -10.72 5.42
C ASN A 36 1.89 -12.05 6.18
N SER A 37 1.33 -12.18 7.39
CA SER A 37 1.35 -13.44 8.15
C SER A 37 0.59 -14.52 7.40
N PRO A 38 0.90 -15.81 7.63
CA PRO A 38 0.25 -16.87 6.88
C PRO A 38 -1.25 -16.98 7.16
N THR A 39 -1.69 -16.74 8.40
CA THR A 39 -3.12 -16.66 8.75
C THR A 39 -3.83 -15.52 8.02
N CYS A 40 -3.24 -14.32 7.91
CA CYS A 40 -3.84 -13.25 7.13
C CYS A 40 -3.90 -13.57 5.63
N LYS A 41 -2.87 -14.23 5.09
CA LYS A 41 -2.86 -14.67 3.69
C LYS A 41 -3.93 -15.71 3.41
N SER A 42 -4.13 -16.68 4.31
CA SER A 42 -5.19 -17.69 4.15
C SER A 42 -6.58 -17.06 4.17
N PHE A 43 -6.84 -16.09 5.06
CA PHE A 43 -8.09 -15.35 5.04
C PHE A 43 -8.26 -14.58 3.73
N ALA A 44 -7.22 -13.85 3.28
CA ALA A 44 -7.30 -13.05 2.07
C ALA A 44 -7.57 -13.91 0.82
N GLU A 45 -6.84 -15.02 0.65
CA GLU A 45 -7.06 -15.94 -0.48
C GLU A 45 -8.42 -16.61 -0.42
N PHE A 46 -8.83 -17.11 0.76
CA PHE A 46 -10.13 -17.73 0.94
C PHE A 46 -11.28 -16.76 0.63
N THR A 47 -11.21 -15.54 1.16
CA THR A 47 -12.22 -14.49 0.90
C THR A 47 -12.28 -14.15 -0.59
N CYS A 48 -11.13 -13.99 -1.27
CA CYS A 48 -11.09 -13.80 -2.72
C CYS A 48 -11.75 -14.96 -3.46
N TYR A 49 -11.49 -16.21 -3.06
CA TYR A 49 -12.09 -17.39 -3.69
C TYR A 49 -13.62 -17.41 -3.52
N LEU A 50 -14.13 -17.14 -2.32
CA LEU A 50 -15.57 -17.04 -2.05
C LEU A 50 -16.22 -16.00 -2.97
N LEU A 51 -15.58 -14.84 -3.14
CA LEU A 51 -16.02 -13.79 -4.06
C LEU A 51 -15.84 -14.13 -5.55
N GLY A 52 -15.22 -15.26 -5.89
CA GLY A 52 -14.93 -15.63 -7.28
C GLY A 52 -13.79 -14.82 -7.91
N HIS A 53 -13.03 -14.06 -7.13
CA HIS A 53 -11.88 -13.30 -7.59
C HIS A 53 -10.71 -14.26 -7.87
N THR A 54 -10.40 -14.43 -9.16
CA THR A 54 -9.32 -15.31 -9.65
C THR A 54 -8.40 -14.56 -10.62
N ARG A 55 -7.29 -15.18 -11.01
CA ARG A 55 -6.40 -14.60 -12.03
C ARG A 55 -7.12 -14.36 -13.37
N ASN A 56 -8.10 -15.20 -13.70
CA ASN A 56 -8.88 -15.10 -14.94
C ASN A 56 -10.11 -14.20 -14.79
N HIS A 57 -10.58 -14.00 -13.55
CA HIS A 57 -11.68 -13.10 -13.20
C HIS A 57 -11.23 -12.14 -12.10
N PRO A 58 -10.46 -11.08 -12.45
CA PRO A 58 -9.83 -10.20 -11.46
C PRO A 58 -10.79 -9.17 -10.86
N HIS A 59 -12.05 -9.15 -11.29
CA HIS A 59 -13.06 -8.22 -10.79
C HIS A 59 -13.81 -8.85 -9.60
N PHE A 60 -14.02 -8.06 -8.55
CA PHE A 60 -14.93 -8.45 -7.48
C PHE A 60 -16.38 -8.40 -7.98
N PRO A 61 -17.29 -9.19 -7.38
CA PRO A 61 -18.71 -9.11 -7.70
C PRO A 61 -19.24 -7.70 -7.40
N ASN A 62 -20.30 -7.31 -8.10
CA ASN A 62 -21.01 -6.07 -7.83
C ASN A 62 -21.49 -6.01 -6.37
N PRO A 63 -21.66 -4.80 -5.80
CA PRO A 63 -22.31 -4.65 -4.50
C PRO A 63 -23.74 -5.25 -4.52
N PRO A 64 -24.32 -5.55 -3.35
CA PRO A 64 -25.71 -6.02 -3.29
C PRO A 64 -26.66 -4.95 -3.85
N THR A 65 -27.79 -5.38 -4.38
CA THR A 65 -28.87 -4.47 -4.80
C THR A 65 -29.57 -3.86 -3.59
N ASP A 66 -30.27 -2.74 -3.80
CA ASP A 66 -31.08 -2.12 -2.74
C ASP A 66 -32.12 -3.10 -2.17
N GLU A 67 -32.70 -3.96 -3.01
CA GLU A 67 -33.64 -5.00 -2.59
C GLU A 67 -32.98 -6.00 -1.63
N GLN A 68 -31.75 -6.45 -1.93
CA GLN A 68 -30.98 -7.34 -1.06
C GLN A 68 -30.59 -6.66 0.26
N LEU A 69 -30.23 -5.38 0.21
CA LEU A 69 -29.93 -4.59 1.41
C LEU A 69 -31.17 -4.43 2.31
N MET A 70 -32.34 -4.20 1.71
CA MET A 70 -33.61 -4.05 2.43
C MET A 70 -34.17 -5.37 2.96
N SER A 71 -33.90 -6.50 2.30
CA SER A 71 -34.35 -7.83 2.72
C SER A 71 -33.48 -8.46 3.80
N LEU A 72 -32.33 -7.87 4.13
CA LEU A 72 -31.43 -8.40 5.14
C LEU A 72 -32.11 -8.42 6.52
N THR A 73 -32.42 -9.62 7.00
CA THR A 73 -32.95 -9.82 8.34
C THR A 73 -31.90 -9.48 9.39
N PRO A 74 -32.28 -8.95 10.57
CA PRO A 74 -31.33 -8.72 11.66
C PRO A 74 -30.72 -10.03 12.14
N LEU A 75 -29.42 -10.22 11.87
CA LEU A 75 -28.66 -11.39 12.31
C LEU A 75 -27.67 -11.02 13.41
N THR A 76 -27.63 -11.81 14.47
CA THR A 76 -26.66 -11.63 15.56
C THR A 76 -25.35 -12.36 15.25
N GLN A 77 -24.24 -11.86 15.78
CA GLN A 77 -22.95 -12.54 15.70
C GLN A 77 -23.04 -13.98 16.22
N GLU A 78 -23.65 -14.17 17.39
CA GLU A 78 -23.83 -15.48 18.00
C GLU A 78 -24.69 -16.40 17.12
N GLY A 79 -25.78 -15.89 16.56
CA GLY A 79 -26.66 -16.65 15.66
C GLY A 79 -25.92 -17.19 14.44
N ILE A 80 -25.12 -16.35 13.77
CA ILE A 80 -24.35 -16.79 12.58
C ILE A 80 -23.25 -17.78 12.96
N LEU A 81 -22.45 -17.47 13.99
CA LEU A 81 -21.25 -18.26 14.31
C LEU A 81 -21.57 -19.60 14.96
N SER A 82 -22.64 -19.70 15.75
CA SER A 82 -23.06 -20.93 16.44
C SER A 82 -23.89 -21.87 15.57
N ASP A 83 -24.55 -21.38 14.53
CA ASP A 83 -25.30 -22.24 13.61
C ASP A 83 -24.35 -23.10 12.76
N THR A 84 -24.19 -24.37 13.10
CA THR A 84 -23.38 -25.31 12.32
C THR A 84 -24.20 -26.21 11.42
N SER A 85 -25.51 -25.94 11.23
CA SER A 85 -26.44 -26.82 10.50
C SER A 85 -25.95 -27.17 9.09
N VAL A 86 -25.40 -26.19 8.37
CA VAL A 86 -24.89 -26.37 7.01
C VAL A 86 -23.70 -27.34 6.94
N PHE A 87 -22.96 -27.51 8.03
CA PHE A 87 -21.75 -28.33 8.06
C PHE A 87 -22.01 -29.80 8.41
N VAL A 88 -23.21 -30.16 8.88
CA VAL A 88 -23.54 -31.49 9.41
C VAL A 88 -23.31 -32.60 8.37
N ASN A 89 -23.58 -32.31 7.10
CA ASN A 89 -23.47 -33.29 6.01
C ASN A 89 -22.11 -33.25 5.30
N TYR A 90 -21.13 -32.51 5.82
CA TYR A 90 -19.80 -32.48 5.23
C TYR A 90 -19.04 -33.79 5.52
N SER A 91 -18.57 -34.45 4.46
CA SER A 91 -17.58 -35.53 4.55
C SER A 91 -16.24 -35.04 4.01
N SER A 92 -15.14 -35.43 4.66
CA SER A 92 -13.78 -35.20 4.15
C SER A 92 -13.54 -35.84 2.79
N ASP A 93 -14.28 -36.91 2.47
CA ASP A 93 -14.22 -37.57 1.16
C ASP A 93 -14.71 -36.66 0.02
N ASN A 94 -15.53 -35.65 0.34
CA ASN A 94 -16.00 -34.66 -0.63
C ASN A 94 -14.95 -33.60 -0.95
N HIS A 95 -13.81 -33.58 -0.26
CA HIS A 95 -12.72 -32.63 -0.46
C HIS A 95 -11.36 -33.35 -0.60
N PRO A 96 -11.18 -34.16 -1.66
CA PRO A 96 -9.95 -34.92 -1.86
C PRO A 96 -8.76 -34.04 -2.24
N ASN A 97 -9.02 -32.86 -2.81
CA ASN A 97 -7.99 -31.89 -3.18
C ASN A 97 -7.96 -30.72 -2.19
N PRO A 98 -6.91 -30.57 -1.36
CA PRO A 98 -6.79 -29.47 -0.40
C PRO A 98 -6.69 -28.07 -1.04
N LEU A 99 -6.51 -28.00 -2.36
CA LEU A 99 -6.47 -26.75 -3.12
C LEU A 99 -7.82 -26.36 -3.72
N ASP A 100 -8.82 -27.25 -3.70
CA ASP A 100 -10.14 -26.95 -4.23
C ASP A 100 -11.11 -26.51 -3.14
N TRP A 101 -11.40 -25.22 -3.08
CA TRP A 101 -12.33 -24.67 -2.08
C TRP A 101 -13.80 -24.62 -2.55
N SER A 102 -14.13 -25.31 -3.65
CA SER A 102 -15.47 -25.29 -4.26
C SER A 102 -16.55 -25.75 -3.29
N VAL A 103 -16.26 -26.79 -2.51
CA VAL A 103 -17.17 -27.32 -1.47
C VAL A 103 -17.48 -26.28 -0.41
N PHE A 104 -16.48 -25.54 0.08
CA PHE A 104 -16.70 -24.50 1.10
C PHE A 104 -17.50 -23.32 0.54
N LYS A 105 -17.32 -22.99 -0.74
CA LYS A 105 -18.14 -21.98 -1.41
C LYS A 105 -19.59 -22.44 -1.57
N ALA A 106 -19.82 -23.71 -1.91
CA ALA A 106 -21.17 -24.27 -1.97
C ALA A 106 -21.85 -24.25 -0.59
N LEU A 107 -21.13 -24.67 0.47
CA LEU A 107 -21.61 -24.58 1.84
C LEU A 107 -21.99 -23.14 2.23
N LEU A 108 -21.16 -22.15 1.87
CA LEU A 108 -21.48 -20.74 2.11
C LEU A 108 -22.78 -20.31 1.45
N HIS A 109 -22.99 -20.67 0.19
CA HIS A 109 -24.22 -20.32 -0.52
C HIS A 109 -25.46 -20.97 0.12
N THR A 110 -25.37 -22.23 0.55
CA THR A 110 -26.44 -22.89 1.29
C THR A 110 -26.70 -22.20 2.63
N ASP A 111 -25.65 -21.82 3.35
CA ASP A 111 -25.76 -21.15 4.65
C ASP A 111 -26.41 -19.76 4.53
N MET A 112 -26.03 -18.99 3.50
CA MET A 112 -26.67 -17.72 3.17
C MET A 112 -28.16 -17.89 2.84
N ALA A 113 -28.51 -18.90 2.03
CA ALA A 113 -29.89 -19.20 1.68
C ALA A 113 -30.73 -19.60 2.91
N ASN A 114 -30.17 -20.37 3.85
CA ASN A 114 -30.83 -20.70 5.12
C ASN A 114 -31.15 -19.45 5.96
N HIS A 115 -30.37 -18.39 5.81
CA HIS A 115 -30.59 -17.09 6.44
C HIS A 115 -31.37 -16.10 5.57
N GLN A 116 -32.02 -16.58 4.50
CA GLN A 116 -32.82 -15.78 3.55
C GLN A 116 -32.01 -14.69 2.84
N ILE A 117 -30.69 -14.88 2.71
CA ILE A 117 -29.83 -13.98 1.95
C ILE A 117 -29.71 -14.54 0.53
N GLU A 118 -30.45 -13.93 -0.40
CA GLU A 118 -30.46 -14.33 -1.80
C GLU A 118 -29.31 -13.70 -2.60
N GLY A 119 -28.83 -14.41 -3.62
CA GLY A 119 -27.84 -13.91 -4.57
C GLY A 119 -26.38 -14.30 -4.26
N PRO A 120 -25.41 -13.71 -4.98
CA PRO A 120 -24.01 -14.05 -4.82
C PRO A 120 -23.43 -13.50 -3.50
N PHE A 121 -22.48 -14.22 -2.91
CA PHE A 121 -21.68 -13.70 -1.81
C PHE A 121 -20.88 -12.47 -2.30
N THR A 122 -21.12 -11.32 -1.68
CA THR A 122 -20.48 -10.05 -2.01
C THR A 122 -20.47 -9.12 -0.79
N PHE A 123 -19.58 -8.13 -0.79
CA PHE A 123 -19.61 -7.04 0.18
C PHE A 123 -20.26 -5.82 -0.46
N ASP A 124 -20.85 -4.96 0.37
CA ASP A 124 -21.27 -3.63 -0.04
C ASP A 124 -20.04 -2.72 -0.08
N TRP A 125 -19.47 -2.60 -1.28
CA TRP A 125 -18.28 -1.78 -1.55
C TRP A 125 -18.56 -0.27 -1.43
N GLU A 126 -19.83 0.12 -1.51
CA GLU A 126 -20.28 1.51 -1.59
C GLU A 126 -20.85 2.02 -0.28
N ALA A 127 -21.12 1.12 0.67
CA ALA A 127 -21.63 1.39 2.01
C ALA A 127 -21.06 2.68 2.63
N GLN A 128 -21.94 3.59 3.02
CA GLN A 128 -21.55 4.79 3.77
C GLN A 128 -20.95 4.43 5.14
N GLY A 129 -21.49 3.40 5.79
CA GLY A 129 -20.94 2.82 7.02
C GLY A 129 -19.65 2.02 6.82
N GLY A 130 -19.21 1.80 5.58
CA GLY A 130 -18.01 1.03 5.28
C GLY A 130 -18.11 -0.38 5.84
N GLU A 131 -17.11 -0.80 6.61
CA GLU A 131 -17.12 -2.10 7.27
C GLU A 131 -18.21 -2.25 8.33
N ASP A 132 -18.68 -1.16 8.94
CA ASP A 132 -19.66 -1.16 10.03
C ASP A 132 -21.11 -1.26 9.50
N ALA A 133 -21.31 -1.25 8.18
CA ALA A 133 -22.61 -1.49 7.58
C ALA A 133 -23.12 -2.90 7.91
N ALA A 134 -24.41 -3.03 8.18
CA ALA A 134 -25.04 -4.30 8.59
C ALA A 134 -24.72 -5.44 7.62
N TRP A 135 -24.84 -5.20 6.32
CA TRP A 135 -24.49 -6.16 5.28
C TRP A 135 -23.04 -6.64 5.39
N ASN A 136 -22.09 -5.71 5.50
CA ASN A 136 -20.67 -6.04 5.58
C ASN A 136 -20.31 -6.78 6.86
N GLN A 137 -20.94 -6.45 8.00
CA GLN A 137 -20.76 -7.19 9.25
C GLN A 137 -21.23 -8.64 9.10
N VAL A 138 -22.41 -8.87 8.51
CA VAL A 138 -22.92 -10.22 8.22
C VAL A 138 -21.95 -11.00 7.34
N MET A 139 -21.48 -10.42 6.23
CA MET A 139 -20.56 -11.07 5.30
C MET A 139 -19.18 -11.36 5.92
N ILE A 140 -18.69 -10.49 6.80
CA ILE A 140 -17.48 -10.73 7.61
C ILE A 140 -17.68 -11.98 8.48
N LEU A 141 -18.83 -12.10 9.16
CA LEU A 141 -19.11 -13.21 10.05
C LEU A 141 -19.24 -14.55 9.30
N PHE A 142 -19.95 -14.56 8.16
CA PHE A 142 -19.99 -15.73 7.28
C PHE A 142 -18.59 -16.13 6.81
N THR A 143 -17.75 -15.17 6.40
CA THR A 143 -16.36 -15.44 6.01
C THR A 143 -15.59 -16.12 7.13
N VAL A 144 -15.69 -15.61 8.36
CA VAL A 144 -15.00 -16.16 9.53
C VAL A 144 -15.50 -17.56 9.87
N LYS A 145 -16.82 -17.76 9.93
CA LYS A 145 -17.48 -19.05 10.17
C LYS A 145 -16.97 -20.12 9.21
N HIS A 146 -17.05 -19.85 7.90
CA HIS A 146 -16.66 -20.79 6.85
C HIS A 146 -15.14 -21.02 6.81
N TRP A 147 -14.33 -19.98 7.09
CA TRP A 147 -12.89 -20.15 7.20
C TRP A 147 -12.51 -21.04 8.40
N MET A 148 -13.14 -20.85 9.56
CA MET A 148 -12.89 -21.68 10.74
C MET A 148 -13.26 -23.14 10.49
N PHE A 149 -14.36 -23.39 9.79
CA PHE A 149 -14.74 -24.72 9.36
C PHE A 149 -13.73 -25.32 8.38
N ALA A 150 -13.39 -24.60 7.30
CA ALA A 150 -12.42 -25.04 6.31
C ALA A 150 -11.04 -25.33 6.92
N ARG A 151 -10.63 -24.56 7.93
CA ARG A 151 -9.41 -24.82 8.70
C ARG A 151 -9.45 -26.17 9.41
N ARG A 152 -10.56 -26.51 10.10
CA ARG A 152 -10.75 -27.80 10.78
C ARG A 152 -10.76 -28.95 9.78
N ALA A 153 -11.31 -28.72 8.59
CA ALA A 153 -11.27 -29.63 7.45
C ALA A 153 -9.92 -29.65 6.68
N SER A 154 -8.85 -29.08 7.25
CA SER A 154 -7.49 -29.10 6.68
C SER A 154 -7.32 -28.39 5.32
N ALA A 155 -8.20 -27.45 4.95
CA ALA A 155 -8.13 -26.73 3.66
C ALA A 155 -6.95 -25.77 3.51
N PHE A 156 -6.21 -25.49 4.60
CA PHE A 156 -5.17 -24.46 4.65
C PHE A 156 -3.76 -25.01 4.97
N GLN A 157 -3.52 -26.31 4.76
CA GLN A 157 -2.21 -26.94 5.03
C GLN A 157 -1.04 -26.20 4.36
N LYS A 158 -1.26 -25.60 3.18
CA LYS A 158 -0.23 -24.82 2.46
C LYS A 158 0.26 -23.55 3.18
N PHE A 159 -0.51 -23.02 4.14
CA PHE A 159 -0.20 -21.74 4.75
C PHE A 159 0.69 -21.83 6.00
N GLY A 160 0.90 -22.98 6.65
CA GLY A 160 1.68 -23.00 7.90
C GLY A 160 1.10 -22.05 8.96
N LEU A 161 -0.17 -22.24 9.29
CA LEU A 161 -0.97 -21.34 10.13
C LEU A 161 -0.38 -21.19 11.55
N ASP A 162 -0.45 -19.98 12.09
CA ASP A 162 0.01 -19.65 13.44
C ASP A 162 -1.10 -19.95 14.48
N VAL A 163 -0.82 -20.84 15.43
CA VAL A 163 -1.72 -21.25 16.53
C VAL A 163 -1.90 -20.12 17.57
N LYS A 164 -1.06 -19.08 17.54
CA LYS A 164 -1.11 -17.98 18.52
C LYS A 164 -2.38 -17.13 18.47
N TRP A 165 -3.09 -17.11 17.34
CA TRP A 165 -4.16 -16.14 17.06
C TRP A 165 -5.57 -16.75 17.07
N GLU A 166 -5.81 -17.79 17.86
CA GLU A 166 -7.06 -18.58 17.90
C GLU A 166 -8.23 -17.95 18.66
N LYS A 167 -8.44 -16.65 18.49
CA LYS A 167 -9.62 -15.97 19.05
C LYS A 167 -10.50 -15.47 17.93
N GLU A 168 -11.80 -15.74 18.01
CA GLU A 168 -12.78 -15.35 16.99
C GLU A 168 -12.75 -13.85 16.70
N VAL A 169 -12.65 -13.01 17.74
CA VAL A 169 -12.52 -11.55 17.60
C VAL A 169 -11.30 -11.13 16.77
N ILE A 170 -10.22 -11.92 16.79
CA ILE A 170 -9.03 -11.68 15.95
C ILE A 170 -9.34 -12.03 14.49
N TYR A 171 -10.06 -13.12 14.24
CA TYR A 171 -10.46 -13.52 12.89
C TYR A 171 -11.42 -12.51 12.26
N ILE A 172 -12.41 -12.06 13.02
CA ILE A 172 -13.29 -10.94 12.64
C ILE A 172 -12.43 -9.73 12.28
N GLY A 173 -11.52 -9.31 13.18
CA GLY A 173 -10.63 -8.19 12.91
C GLY A 173 -9.74 -8.35 11.66
N ILE A 174 -9.28 -9.57 11.34
CA ILE A 174 -8.51 -9.83 10.12
C ILE A 174 -9.36 -9.57 8.87
N VAL A 175 -10.57 -10.11 8.81
CA VAL A 175 -11.48 -9.93 7.67
C VAL A 175 -11.96 -8.48 7.60
N THR A 176 -12.32 -7.86 8.72
CA THR A 176 -12.65 -6.43 8.80
C THR A 176 -11.54 -5.55 8.23
N ARG A 177 -10.28 -5.78 8.63
CA ARG A 177 -9.12 -5.05 8.08
C ARG A 177 -8.96 -5.26 6.57
N TRP A 178 -9.25 -6.46 6.08
CA TRP A 178 -9.25 -6.77 4.65
C TRP A 178 -10.35 -6.02 3.90
N VAL A 179 -11.58 -6.00 4.43
CA VAL A 179 -12.74 -5.27 3.86
C VAL A 179 -12.50 -3.77 3.82
N ILE A 180 -12.00 -3.17 4.91
CA ILE A 180 -11.63 -1.73 4.96
C ILE A 180 -10.69 -1.38 3.81
N TRP A 181 -9.68 -2.23 3.57
CA TRP A 181 -8.72 -1.99 2.51
C TRP A 181 -9.38 -2.06 1.13
N ARG A 182 -10.31 -3.00 0.91
CA ARG A 182 -11.02 -3.20 -0.37
C ARG A 182 -12.05 -2.10 -0.65
N ILE A 183 -12.81 -1.67 0.34
CA ILE A 183 -13.74 -0.54 0.21
C ILE A 183 -12.98 0.73 -0.20
N GLU A 184 -11.82 0.99 0.39
CA GLU A 184 -11.00 2.12 -0.04
C GLU A 184 -10.39 1.92 -1.43
N ASP A 185 -10.05 0.69 -1.81
CA ASP A 185 -9.58 0.35 -3.16
C ASP A 185 -10.64 0.65 -4.22
N TRP A 186 -11.89 0.29 -3.92
CA TRP A 186 -13.07 0.61 -4.73
C TRP A 186 -13.29 2.12 -4.83
N LYS A 187 -13.46 2.80 -3.68
CA LYS A 187 -13.79 4.23 -3.63
C LYS A 187 -12.72 5.16 -4.22
N ASN A 188 -11.44 4.79 -4.15
CA ASN A 188 -10.35 5.62 -4.67
C ASN A 188 -9.88 5.19 -6.06
N GLU A 189 -10.52 4.17 -6.65
CA GLU A 189 -10.13 3.57 -7.93
C GLU A 189 -8.62 3.34 -7.99
N PHE A 190 -8.03 2.77 -6.93
CA PHE A 190 -6.57 2.59 -6.89
C PHE A 190 -6.08 1.69 -8.04
N ALA A 191 -6.95 0.84 -8.59
CA ALA A 191 -6.67 0.02 -9.77
C ALA A 191 -6.75 0.78 -11.11
N SER A 192 -7.16 2.07 -11.12
CA SER A 192 -7.17 2.86 -12.35
C SER A 192 -5.75 3.03 -12.90
N PRO A 193 -5.56 2.99 -14.24
CA PRO A 193 -4.25 3.15 -14.85
C PRO A 193 -3.53 4.42 -14.39
N GLU A 194 -4.26 5.51 -14.16
CA GLU A 194 -3.71 6.78 -13.69
C GLU A 194 -3.15 6.68 -12.26
N LYS A 195 -3.92 6.09 -11.31
CA LYS A 195 -3.46 5.91 -9.92
C LYS A 195 -2.32 4.91 -9.83
N ILE A 196 -2.33 3.86 -10.65
CA ILE A 196 -1.21 2.93 -10.77
C ILE A 196 0.04 3.69 -11.24
N ALA A 197 -0.04 4.44 -12.34
CA ALA A 197 1.07 5.20 -12.86
C ALA A 197 1.58 6.26 -11.85
N GLN A 198 0.69 6.93 -11.12
CA GLN A 198 1.05 7.89 -10.07
C GLN A 198 1.83 7.22 -8.91
N ARG A 199 1.39 6.05 -8.46
CA ARG A 199 2.08 5.27 -7.41
C ARG A 199 3.45 4.79 -7.88
N GLU A 200 3.53 4.32 -9.12
CA GLU A 200 4.77 3.90 -9.77
C GLU A 200 5.76 5.07 -9.85
N ARG A 201 5.34 6.25 -10.33
CA ARG A 201 6.16 7.47 -10.32
C ARG A 201 6.66 7.83 -8.93
N SER A 202 5.76 7.81 -7.94
CA SER A 202 6.09 8.12 -6.54
C SER A 202 7.09 7.13 -5.94
N ARG A 203 6.95 5.83 -6.24
CA ARG A 203 7.89 4.79 -5.81
C ARG A 203 9.26 4.99 -6.44
N LYS A 204 9.32 5.13 -7.78
CA LYS A 204 10.58 5.39 -8.51
C LYS A 204 11.29 6.63 -7.95
N ARG A 205 10.57 7.74 -7.72
CA ARG A 205 11.14 8.95 -7.10
C ARG A 205 11.71 8.68 -5.69
N GLN A 206 11.01 7.91 -4.87
CA GLN A 206 11.47 7.56 -3.53
C GLN A 206 12.74 6.68 -3.57
N ASP A 207 12.78 5.70 -4.46
CA ASP A 207 13.94 4.83 -4.66
C ASP A 207 15.16 5.64 -5.13
N LEU A 208 14.97 6.55 -6.09
CA LEU A 208 16.01 7.47 -6.56
C LEU A 208 16.57 8.33 -5.42
N PHE A 209 15.69 8.86 -4.57
CA PHE A 209 16.11 9.61 -3.39
C PHE A 209 16.93 8.76 -2.42
N ILE A 210 16.53 7.51 -2.17
CA ILE A 210 17.28 6.60 -1.28
C ILE A 210 18.68 6.36 -1.84
N TYR A 211 18.80 6.10 -3.14
CA TYR A 211 20.10 5.89 -3.79
C TYR A 211 21.00 7.11 -3.68
N ARG A 212 20.49 8.29 -4.08
CA ARG A 212 21.22 9.55 -3.99
C ARG A 212 21.62 9.88 -2.56
N LYS A 213 20.70 9.71 -1.60
CA LYS A 213 20.97 10.00 -0.19
C LYS A 213 22.03 9.06 0.39
N SER A 214 22.01 7.79 0.02
CA SER A 214 23.06 6.83 0.40
C SER A 214 24.42 7.26 -0.16
N THR A 215 24.49 7.61 -1.44
CA THR A 215 25.71 8.07 -2.10
C THR A 215 26.24 9.36 -1.46
N VAL A 216 25.39 10.36 -1.25
CA VAL A 216 25.79 11.63 -0.62
C VAL A 216 26.28 11.39 0.79
N LYS A 217 25.61 10.58 1.61
CA LYS A 217 26.08 10.24 2.96
C LYS A 217 27.48 9.60 2.97
N GLN A 218 27.78 8.78 1.97
CA GLN A 218 29.02 8.04 1.90
C GLN A 218 30.19 8.89 1.38
N PHE A 219 29.96 9.68 0.32
CA PHE A 219 31.03 10.36 -0.40
C PHE A 219 31.03 11.88 -0.26
N LEU A 220 29.89 12.48 0.09
CA LEU A 220 29.66 13.92 0.12
C LEU A 220 28.89 14.31 1.39
N LYS A 221 29.26 13.71 2.53
CA LYS A 221 28.52 13.79 3.79
C LYS A 221 28.19 15.23 4.21
N ASP A 222 29.11 16.13 3.90
CA ASP A 222 29.02 17.54 4.24
C ASP A 222 27.93 18.25 3.45
N PHE A 223 27.41 17.68 2.36
CA PHE A 223 26.39 18.26 1.48
C PHE A 223 25.03 17.54 1.56
N ILE A 224 24.80 16.77 2.63
CA ILE A 224 23.55 16.02 2.82
C ILE A 224 22.32 16.94 2.96
N ASP A 225 22.53 18.17 3.39
CA ASP A 225 21.55 19.25 3.49
C ASP A 225 20.97 19.64 2.13
N LEU A 226 21.71 19.44 1.04
CA LEU A 226 21.22 19.66 -0.33
C LEU A 226 20.30 18.55 -0.84
N LEU A 227 20.01 17.52 -0.03
CA LEU A 227 19.08 16.44 -0.37
C LEU A 227 18.15 16.09 0.82
N PRO A 228 17.29 17.03 1.27
CA PRO A 228 16.48 16.88 2.48
C PRO A 228 15.39 15.81 2.32
N GLU A 229 14.65 15.82 1.20
CA GLU A 229 13.52 14.94 0.95
C GLU A 229 13.39 14.48 -0.51
N ALA A 230 12.53 13.49 -0.74
CA ALA A 230 12.33 12.89 -2.07
C ALA A 230 11.76 13.85 -3.12
N ALA A 231 11.16 14.98 -2.70
CA ALA A 231 10.69 16.02 -3.63
C ALA A 231 11.82 16.65 -4.45
N CYS A 232 13.06 16.56 -3.97
CA CYS A 232 14.24 17.01 -4.71
C CYS A 232 14.55 16.13 -5.93
N CYS A 233 13.96 14.94 -6.05
CA CYS A 233 14.17 14.02 -7.17
C CYS A 233 13.10 14.17 -8.25
N SER A 234 13.48 13.92 -9.51
CA SER A 234 12.55 13.93 -10.64
C SER A 234 11.59 12.74 -10.60
N ASP A 235 10.41 12.90 -11.18
CA ASP A 235 9.58 11.74 -11.53
C ASP A 235 10.15 11.06 -12.79
N THR A 236 9.80 9.79 -12.99
CA THR A 236 10.18 9.03 -14.20
C THR A 236 8.93 8.49 -14.86
N GLU A 237 8.77 8.75 -16.15
CA GLU A 237 7.72 8.16 -16.99
C GLU A 237 8.31 7.22 -18.04
N ASP A 238 7.50 6.28 -18.52
CA ASP A 238 7.83 5.47 -19.68
C ASP A 238 7.26 6.19 -20.92
N ASP A 239 8.07 6.39 -21.97
CA ASP A 239 7.60 6.96 -23.24
C ASP A 239 6.77 5.94 -24.05
N SER A 240 6.26 6.33 -25.21
CA SER A 240 5.44 5.46 -26.07
C SER A 240 6.19 4.21 -26.56
N LEU A 241 7.52 4.20 -26.46
CA LEU A 241 8.39 3.08 -26.83
C LEU A 241 8.85 2.29 -25.59
N GLY A 242 8.40 2.67 -24.39
CA GLY A 242 8.77 2.03 -23.12
C GLY A 242 10.13 2.45 -22.58
N HIS A 243 10.75 3.51 -23.11
CA HIS A 243 11.98 4.06 -22.53
C HIS A 243 11.68 4.97 -21.35
N GLN A 244 12.52 4.89 -20.32
CA GLN A 244 12.35 5.70 -19.12
C GLN A 244 12.90 7.10 -19.32
N ARG A 245 12.06 8.11 -19.12
CA ARG A 245 12.40 9.53 -19.24
C ARG A 245 12.21 10.22 -17.89
N SER A 246 13.21 11.01 -17.47
CA SER A 246 13.08 11.87 -16.29
C SER A 246 12.20 13.09 -16.62
N ILE A 247 11.20 13.36 -15.80
CA ILE A 247 10.39 14.58 -15.87
C ILE A 247 11.00 15.63 -14.96
N GLN A 248 11.45 16.74 -15.53
CA GLN A 248 12.08 17.81 -14.77
C GLN A 248 11.01 18.65 -14.05
N PRO A 249 11.13 18.93 -12.75
CA PRO A 249 10.23 19.88 -12.11
C PRO A 249 10.59 21.31 -12.48
N GLU A 250 9.58 22.14 -12.71
CA GLU A 250 9.75 23.54 -13.14
C GLU A 250 10.56 24.40 -12.15
N TRP A 251 10.39 24.15 -10.85
CA TRP A 251 11.05 24.93 -9.81
C TRP A 251 12.56 24.75 -9.75
N ARG A 252 13.14 23.74 -10.40
CA ARG A 252 14.52 23.30 -10.19
C ARG A 252 15.46 23.99 -11.17
N SER A 253 16.54 24.58 -10.65
CA SER A 253 17.59 25.13 -11.50
C SER A 253 18.32 24.03 -12.30
N ALA A 254 18.81 24.39 -13.48
CA ALA A 254 19.67 23.51 -14.28
C ALA A 254 20.93 23.06 -13.52
N LYS A 255 21.54 23.97 -12.76
CA LYS A 255 22.76 23.71 -11.97
C LYS A 255 22.55 22.65 -10.89
N TYR A 256 21.42 22.72 -10.18
CA TYR A 256 21.08 21.69 -9.20
C TYR A 256 20.70 20.37 -9.85
N GLY A 257 20.05 20.41 -11.02
CA GLY A 257 19.84 19.23 -11.87
C GLY A 257 21.15 18.53 -12.25
N GLU A 258 22.18 19.29 -12.63
CA GLU A 258 23.51 18.77 -12.95
C GLU A 258 24.15 18.06 -11.76
N TRP A 259 24.10 18.68 -10.57
CA TRP A 259 24.64 18.07 -9.34
C TRP A 259 23.96 16.73 -9.03
N LEU A 260 22.63 16.67 -9.12
CA LEU A 260 21.87 15.43 -8.93
C LEU A 260 22.26 14.36 -9.96
N HIS A 261 22.48 14.73 -11.21
CA HIS A 261 22.92 13.80 -12.25
C HIS A 261 24.32 13.24 -11.96
N LYS A 262 25.27 14.09 -11.51
CA LYS A 262 26.60 13.63 -11.08
C LYS A 262 26.51 12.66 -9.89
N ILE A 263 25.56 12.85 -8.97
CA ILE A 263 25.31 11.89 -7.88
C ILE A 263 24.85 10.53 -8.44
N ASP A 264 23.97 10.53 -9.44
CA ASP A 264 23.49 9.28 -10.05
C ASP A 264 24.65 8.51 -10.70
N VAL A 265 25.54 9.20 -11.43
CA VAL A 265 26.75 8.61 -12.01
C VAL A 265 27.64 8.01 -10.92
N LEU A 266 27.91 8.76 -9.84
CA LEU A 266 28.73 8.28 -8.73
C LEU A 266 28.07 7.08 -8.02
N SER A 267 26.75 7.12 -7.83
CA SER A 267 25.95 6.05 -7.26
C SER A 267 26.05 4.76 -8.07
N TYR A 268 25.96 4.88 -9.40
CA TYR A 268 26.10 3.75 -10.31
C TYR A 268 27.51 3.16 -10.28
N ASN A 269 28.54 4.01 -10.42
CA ASN A 269 29.94 3.59 -10.40
C ASN A 269 30.26 2.81 -9.12
N HIS A 270 29.84 3.34 -7.96
CA HIS A 270 30.05 2.67 -6.69
C HIS A 270 29.33 1.31 -6.60
N GLN A 271 28.06 1.23 -7.01
CA GLN A 271 27.31 -0.04 -7.01
C GLN A 271 27.93 -1.06 -7.96
N ALA A 272 28.44 -0.64 -9.12
CA ALA A 272 29.10 -1.52 -10.07
C ALA A 272 30.42 -2.08 -9.55
N THR A 273 31.08 -1.40 -8.59
CA THR A 273 32.30 -1.87 -7.93
C THR A 273 32.01 -2.79 -6.74
N VAL A 274 30.97 -2.50 -5.95
CA VAL A 274 30.67 -3.24 -4.71
C VAL A 274 29.77 -4.46 -4.94
N LYS A 275 28.91 -4.43 -5.95
CA LYS A 275 28.02 -5.54 -6.32
C LYS A 275 28.38 -6.11 -7.68
N LEU A 276 27.79 -7.25 -8.03
CA LEU A 276 27.86 -7.76 -9.39
C LEU A 276 27.29 -6.70 -10.35
N ARG A 277 28.01 -6.44 -11.44
CA ARG A 277 27.63 -5.44 -12.46
C ARG A 277 26.21 -5.65 -13.01
N THR A 278 25.75 -6.90 -13.03
CA THR A 278 24.39 -7.30 -13.42
C THR A 278 23.31 -6.81 -12.43
N GLU A 279 23.62 -6.67 -11.14
CA GLU A 279 22.71 -6.11 -10.15
C GLU A 279 22.64 -4.59 -10.24
N ALA A 280 23.77 -3.93 -10.50
CA ALA A 280 23.80 -2.49 -10.77
C ALA A 280 22.98 -2.13 -12.02
N ALA A 281 23.04 -2.94 -13.09
CA ALA A 281 22.29 -2.75 -14.33
C ALA A 281 20.78 -3.04 -14.26
N ARG A 282 20.30 -3.59 -13.13
CA ARG A 282 18.87 -3.82 -12.85
C ARG A 282 18.21 -2.63 -12.16
N ARG A 283 18.98 -1.63 -11.72
CA ARG A 283 18.44 -0.37 -11.20
C ARG A 283 17.67 0.35 -12.32
N PHE A 284 16.52 0.92 -12.00
CA PHE A 284 15.70 1.59 -13.02
C PHE A 284 16.36 2.91 -13.47
N ASP A 285 17.04 3.62 -12.56
CA ASP A 285 17.65 4.91 -12.85
C ASP A 285 18.81 4.84 -13.84
N THR A 286 19.42 3.66 -14.05
CA THR A 286 20.48 3.48 -15.06
C THR A 286 19.96 3.46 -16.49
N ARG A 287 18.65 3.29 -16.66
CA ARG A 287 17.96 3.30 -17.98
C ARG A 287 17.17 4.58 -18.19
N CYS A 288 17.24 5.50 -17.23
CA CYS A 288 16.50 6.75 -17.28
C CYS A 288 17.30 7.76 -18.09
N GLU A 289 16.75 8.15 -19.23
CA GLU A 289 17.30 9.21 -20.08
C GLU A 289 16.77 10.57 -19.64
N ALA A 290 17.50 11.63 -20.00
CA ALA A 290 17.01 12.99 -19.86
C ALA A 290 15.69 13.12 -20.65
N GLY A 291 14.62 13.49 -19.95
CA GLY A 291 13.36 13.87 -20.58
C GLY A 291 13.34 15.36 -20.86
N ASN A 292 12.55 15.73 -21.87
CA ASN A 292 12.24 17.09 -22.28
C ASN A 292 10.94 17.63 -21.64
N LYS A 293 10.21 16.80 -20.88
CA LYS A 293 8.99 17.21 -20.20
C LYS A 293 9.29 17.94 -18.89
N ILE A 294 8.56 19.02 -18.68
CA ILE A 294 8.57 19.81 -17.45
C ILE A 294 7.25 19.56 -16.70
N ASN A 295 7.33 19.32 -15.39
CA ASN A 295 6.16 19.22 -14.52
C ASN A 295 6.01 20.50 -13.68
N PRO A 296 5.04 21.37 -14.02
CA PRO A 296 4.78 22.60 -13.26
C PRO A 296 4.10 22.32 -11.91
N LEU A 297 3.43 21.17 -11.77
CA LEU A 297 2.73 20.75 -10.55
C LEU A 297 3.60 19.87 -9.64
N ALA A 298 4.90 19.81 -9.90
CA ALA A 298 5.81 19.03 -9.07
C ALA A 298 5.89 19.61 -7.65
N LYS A 299 5.94 18.73 -6.66
CA LYS A 299 6.17 19.16 -5.27
C LYS A 299 7.52 19.89 -5.18
N VAL A 300 7.51 21.09 -4.61
CA VAL A 300 8.71 21.93 -4.42
C VAL A 300 9.47 21.45 -3.19
N CYS A 301 10.77 21.20 -3.34
CA CYS A 301 11.64 20.80 -2.23
C CYS A 301 12.01 22.06 -1.41
N GLY A 302 11.75 22.05 -0.11
CA GLY A 302 12.11 23.16 0.79
C GLY A 302 13.53 23.07 1.36
N ASN A 303 13.96 24.14 2.02
CA ASN A 303 15.23 24.28 2.75
C ASN A 303 16.48 24.12 1.88
N LEU A 304 16.42 24.59 0.62
CA LEU A 304 17.58 24.59 -0.28
C LEU A 304 18.16 26.02 -0.44
N PRO A 305 19.43 26.14 -0.87
CA PRO A 305 19.98 27.40 -1.34
C PRO A 305 19.19 28.02 -2.48
N ALA A 306 19.18 29.35 -2.57
CA ALA A 306 18.48 30.10 -3.62
C ALA A 306 18.84 29.63 -5.04
N ASN A 307 20.12 29.31 -5.29
CA ASN A 307 20.59 28.83 -6.59
C ASN A 307 20.24 27.36 -6.89
N CYS A 308 19.58 26.63 -5.98
CA CYS A 308 18.97 25.35 -6.30
C CYS A 308 17.64 25.50 -7.05
N TYR A 309 16.98 26.65 -6.92
CA TYR A 309 15.71 26.94 -7.57
C TYR A 309 15.90 27.68 -8.89
N ASP A 310 14.97 27.47 -9.83
CA ASP A 310 14.91 28.25 -11.06
C ASP A 310 14.63 29.73 -10.75
N SER A 311 15.30 30.61 -11.49
CA SER A 311 15.23 32.06 -11.25
C SER A 311 13.87 32.66 -11.62
N GLY A 312 13.17 32.08 -12.60
CA GLY A 312 11.81 32.46 -12.97
C GLY A 312 10.82 32.03 -11.90
N PHE A 313 10.93 30.78 -11.43
CA PHE A 313 10.13 30.26 -10.32
C PHE A 313 10.27 31.12 -9.05
N LEU A 314 11.49 31.39 -8.59
CA LEU A 314 11.69 32.21 -7.39
C LEU A 314 11.21 33.66 -7.54
N ARG A 315 11.21 34.21 -8.75
CA ARG A 315 10.69 35.56 -9.01
C ARG A 315 9.17 35.62 -8.87
N GLN A 316 8.48 34.53 -9.17
CA GLN A 316 7.02 34.43 -9.00
C GLN A 316 6.61 34.26 -7.53
N CYS A 317 7.49 33.71 -6.68
CA CYS A 317 7.22 33.58 -5.25
C CYS A 317 7.33 34.92 -4.49
N GLY A 318 6.32 35.22 -3.68
CA GLY A 318 6.36 36.32 -2.71
C GLY A 318 7.30 36.05 -1.53
N ASP A 319 7.61 37.07 -0.73
CA ASP A 319 8.58 36.95 0.38
C ASP A 319 8.11 35.96 1.46
N LEU A 320 6.81 35.92 1.76
CA LEU A 320 6.24 34.95 2.70
C LEU A 320 6.34 33.51 2.17
N GLU A 321 6.24 33.31 0.87
CA GLU A 321 6.35 31.99 0.25
C GLU A 321 7.81 31.51 0.26
N LYS A 322 8.76 32.40 -0.06
CA LYS A 322 10.20 32.13 0.07
C LYS A 322 10.58 31.78 1.51
N LEU A 323 10.01 32.50 2.49
CA LEU A 323 10.20 32.20 3.90
C LEU A 323 9.64 30.82 4.27
N ARG A 324 8.44 30.47 3.80
CA ARG A 324 7.84 29.13 4.01
C ARG A 324 8.61 28.01 3.33
N LEU A 325 9.19 28.27 2.17
CA LEU A 325 10.08 27.35 1.48
C LEU A 325 11.42 27.17 2.21
N GLY A 326 11.78 28.08 3.12
CA GLY A 326 13.04 28.02 3.86
C GLY A 326 14.26 28.28 2.96
N VAL A 327 14.12 29.12 1.93
CA VAL A 327 15.20 29.41 0.99
C VAL A 327 16.40 30.01 1.75
N THR A 328 17.57 29.41 1.57
CA THR A 328 18.81 29.89 2.22
C THR A 328 19.64 30.74 1.26
N ASN A 329 20.19 31.85 1.75
CA ASN A 329 21.07 32.74 0.98
C ASN A 329 22.53 32.27 1.05
N ASN A 330 22.79 31.05 0.59
CA ASN A 330 24.15 30.49 0.52
C ASN A 330 24.43 29.85 -0.85
N PRO A 331 24.60 30.65 -1.91
CA PRO A 331 24.77 30.12 -3.26
C PRO A 331 26.09 29.34 -3.43
N SER A 332 27.15 29.67 -2.69
CA SER A 332 28.42 28.94 -2.80
C SER A 332 28.27 27.48 -2.40
N ARG A 333 27.29 27.13 -1.56
CA ARG A 333 27.06 25.76 -1.10
C ARG A 333 26.88 24.74 -2.21
N LEU A 334 26.07 25.06 -3.22
CA LEU A 334 25.87 24.18 -4.38
C LEU A 334 27.12 24.12 -5.26
N ASP A 335 27.86 25.22 -5.34
CA ASP A 335 29.07 25.35 -6.15
C ASP A 335 30.20 24.50 -5.57
N ASP A 336 30.37 24.57 -4.24
CA ASP A 336 31.28 23.72 -3.47
C ASP A 336 30.90 22.23 -3.63
N ALA A 337 29.61 21.91 -3.62
CA ALA A 337 29.12 20.55 -3.80
C ALA A 337 29.42 20.01 -5.21
N LEU A 338 29.30 20.85 -6.24
CA LEU A 338 29.67 20.52 -7.63
C LEU A 338 31.17 20.29 -7.79
N GLN A 339 32.00 21.13 -7.15
CA GLN A 339 33.45 20.93 -7.14
C GLN A 339 33.85 19.65 -6.40
N ALA A 340 33.22 19.38 -5.25
CA ALA A 340 33.50 18.19 -4.45
C ALA A 340 33.17 16.90 -5.21
N ILE A 341 32.00 16.85 -5.87
CA ILE A 341 31.61 15.65 -6.64
C ILE A 341 32.46 15.46 -7.90
N ALA A 342 32.92 16.55 -8.54
CA ALA A 342 33.80 16.47 -9.69
C ALA A 342 35.18 15.87 -9.37
N ARG A 343 35.61 15.87 -8.10
CA ARG A 343 36.86 15.22 -7.66
C ARG A 343 36.71 13.70 -7.44
N LEU A 344 35.48 13.20 -7.42
CA LEU A 344 35.14 11.80 -7.14
C LEU A 344 34.73 11.01 -8.39
N LEU A 345 34.37 11.73 -9.45
CA LEU A 345 34.08 11.21 -10.79
C LEU A 345 35.35 11.26 -11.63
#